data_AF-A0A366BVC4-F1
#
_entry.id   AF-A0A366BVC4-F1
#
_cell.length_a   1.000
_cell.length_b   1.000
_cell.length_c   1.000
_cell.angle_alpha   90.00
_cell.angle_beta   90.00
_cell.angle_gamma   90.00
#
_symmetry.space_group_name_H-M   'P 1'
#
loop_
_entity.id
_entity.type
_entity.pdbx_description
1 polymer ?
#
loop_
_entity_poly.entity_id
_entity_poly.type
_entity_poly.pdbx_seq_one_letter_code
_entity_poly.pdbx_strand_id
1 'polypeptide(L)'
;MYHFALRSAQRFLVKRDRGRVNHVDRDKGLGYWFRMNRNAEDDLSVRRRLAAMEAERARLMADPEIAAAHLTCVAAHRARIADRMAAPEPAAFHAELTRERLRRLSRMLARMLAHFGPSVFPAGPGAIPDSLLQTDPPADFFFTVPPDEARH
;
A
#
# COMPACT_ATOMS: atom_id res chain seq x y z
N MET A 1 -3.45 -5.24 16.69
CA MET A 1 -2.10 -4.85 16.21
C MET A 1 -2.26 -3.97 14.98
N TYR A 2 -1.71 -2.77 14.97
CA TYR A 2 -1.74 -1.89 13.80
C TYR A 2 -0.68 -2.35 12.78
N HIS A 3 -1.08 -3.19 11.83
CA HIS A 3 -0.17 -3.68 10.81
C HIS A 3 -0.33 -2.88 9.51
N PHE A 4 0.44 -1.81 9.35
CA PHE A 4 0.45 -0.99 8.14
C PHE A 4 1.53 -1.46 7.17
N ALA A 5 1.29 -2.59 6.49
CA ALA A 5 2.22 -3.14 5.50
C ALA A 5 2.55 -2.16 4.36
N LEU A 6 1.58 -1.30 4.05
CA LEU A 6 1.67 -0.21 3.10
C LEU A 6 1.38 1.11 3.81
N ARG A 7 2.17 2.13 3.49
CA ARG A 7 1.95 3.53 3.89
C ARG A 7 1.21 4.25 2.75
N SER A 8 1.52 5.52 2.48
CA SER A 8 1.04 6.19 1.26
C SER A 8 1.63 5.59 -0.01
N ALA A 9 0.92 5.75 -1.14
CA ALA A 9 1.38 5.32 -2.46
C ALA A 9 2.75 5.92 -2.82
N GLN A 10 2.98 7.20 -2.51
CA GLN A 10 4.26 7.87 -2.70
C GLN A 10 5.42 7.20 -1.95
N ARG A 11 5.21 6.84 -0.67
CA ARG A 11 6.23 6.12 0.13
C ARG A 11 6.47 4.70 -0.41
N PHE A 12 5.47 4.11 -1.05
CA PHE A 12 5.61 2.82 -1.72
C PHE A 12 6.49 2.91 -2.97
N LEU A 13 6.50 4.03 -3.71
CA LEU A 13 7.45 4.26 -4.81
C LEU A 13 8.90 4.21 -4.32
N VAL A 14 9.20 4.88 -3.20
CA VAL A 14 10.55 4.84 -2.60
C VAL A 14 10.89 3.44 -2.09
N LYS A 15 9.90 2.68 -1.60
CA LYS A 15 10.09 1.26 -1.21
C LYS A 15 10.39 0.37 -2.42
N ARG A 16 9.70 0.58 -3.55
CA ARG A 16 9.95 -0.13 -4.81
C ARG A 16 11.33 0.19 -5.36
N ASP A 17 11.72 1.45 -5.28
CA ASP A 17 12.99 1.97 -5.79
C ASP A 17 14.24 1.39 -5.10
N ARG A 18 14.17 1.18 -3.78
CA ARG A 18 15.29 0.56 -3.03
C ARG A 18 15.59 -0.88 -3.46
N GLY A 19 14.79 -1.45 -4.36
CA GLY A 19 14.96 -2.79 -4.91
C GLY A 19 14.74 -3.90 -3.88
N ARG A 20 14.88 -5.15 -4.34
CA ARG A 20 15.18 -6.29 -3.47
C ARG A 20 16.56 -6.80 -3.83
N VAL A 21 17.27 -7.27 -2.81
CA VAL A 21 18.59 -7.92 -2.95
C VAL A 21 18.57 -9.12 -3.92
N ASN A 22 17.40 -9.75 -4.22
CA ASN A 22 17.37 -11.09 -4.84
C ASN A 22 16.41 -11.38 -6.03
N HIS A 23 15.61 -10.48 -6.61
CA HIS A 23 14.80 -10.86 -7.79
C HIS A 23 14.45 -9.69 -8.71
N VAL A 24 14.80 -9.83 -9.99
CA VAL A 24 14.60 -8.83 -11.06
C VAL A 24 13.31 -9.10 -11.88
N ASP A 25 12.76 -10.33 -11.85
CA ASP A 25 11.70 -10.75 -12.80
C ASP A 25 10.26 -10.92 -12.26
N ARG A 26 9.99 -10.65 -10.97
CA ARG A 26 8.60 -10.61 -10.49
C ARG A 26 8.23 -9.22 -10.04
N ASP A 27 7.42 -8.56 -10.87
CA ASP A 27 6.92 -7.23 -10.62
C ASP A 27 6.12 -7.18 -9.31
N LYS A 28 6.78 -6.70 -8.25
CA LYS A 28 6.18 -6.47 -6.93
C LYS A 28 5.46 -5.14 -6.87
N GLY A 29 5.11 -4.56 -8.02
CA GLY A 29 4.29 -3.37 -8.08
C GLY A 29 2.86 -3.67 -7.64
N LEU A 30 2.05 -4.13 -8.58
CA LEU A 30 0.60 -4.13 -8.42
C LEU A 30 0.07 -5.29 -7.59
N GLY A 31 0.56 -6.51 -7.81
CA GLY A 31 0.09 -7.70 -7.07
C GLY A 31 0.43 -7.67 -5.58
N TYR A 32 1.57 -7.09 -5.21
CA TYR A 32 1.91 -6.88 -3.79
C TYR A 32 1.04 -5.80 -3.16
N TRP A 33 0.84 -4.66 -3.86
CA TRP A 33 -0.07 -3.62 -3.40
C TRP A 33 -1.47 -4.18 -3.19
N PHE A 34 -2.00 -4.93 -4.14
CA PHE A 34 -3.30 -5.58 -4.08
C PHE A 34 -3.46 -6.50 -2.85
N ARG A 35 -2.46 -7.35 -2.56
CA ARG A 35 -2.53 -8.27 -1.40
C ARG A 35 -2.42 -7.57 -0.05
N MET A 36 -1.63 -6.49 0.02
CA MET A 36 -1.27 -5.84 1.28
C MET A 36 -2.05 -4.56 1.55
N ASN A 37 -2.74 -4.01 0.56
CA ASN A 37 -3.57 -2.81 0.72
C ASN A 37 -4.97 -3.21 1.15
N ARG A 38 -5.18 -3.19 2.46
CA ARG A 38 -6.50 -3.36 3.09
C ARG A 38 -6.89 -2.11 3.87
N ASN A 39 -6.35 -0.96 3.46
CA ASN A 39 -6.63 0.32 4.09
C ASN A 39 -8.02 0.78 3.62
N ALA A 40 -9.06 0.34 4.32
CA ALA A 40 -10.46 0.61 3.98
C ALA A 40 -11.24 1.30 5.10
N GLU A 41 -10.74 1.20 6.33
CA GLU A 41 -11.38 1.73 7.54
C GLU A 41 -10.47 2.77 8.19
N ASP A 42 -11.09 3.85 8.67
CA ASP A 42 -10.41 4.89 9.43
C ASP A 42 -10.39 4.52 10.91
N ASP A 43 -9.29 3.94 11.37
CA ASP A 43 -9.06 3.72 12.79
C ASP A 43 -8.38 4.93 13.45
N LEU A 44 -9.16 5.72 14.17
CA LEU A 44 -8.70 6.91 14.89
C LEU A 44 -8.28 6.63 16.33
N SER A 45 -8.33 5.39 16.80
CA SER A 45 -8.08 5.04 18.20
C SER A 45 -6.64 5.32 18.65
N VAL A 46 -5.69 5.45 17.71
CA VAL A 46 -4.32 5.92 17.95
C VAL A 46 -4.26 7.38 18.40
N ARG A 47 -5.26 8.21 18.07
CA ARG A 47 -5.31 9.64 18.45
C ARG A 47 -5.22 9.84 19.95
N ARG A 48 -5.67 8.86 20.76
CA ARG A 48 -5.54 8.89 22.23
C ARG A 48 -4.09 8.99 22.71
N ARG A 49 -3.12 8.52 21.92
CA ARG A 49 -1.69 8.58 22.23
C ARG A 49 -0.98 9.77 21.59
N LEU A 50 -1.70 10.60 20.82
CA LEU A 50 -1.10 11.67 20.03
C LEU A 50 -0.39 12.70 20.91
N ALA A 51 -1.04 13.16 21.98
CA ALA A 51 -0.45 14.14 22.90
C ALA A 51 0.86 13.63 23.54
N ALA A 52 0.88 12.36 23.99
CA ALA A 52 2.08 11.77 24.58
C ALA A 52 3.21 11.61 23.55
N MET A 53 2.88 11.23 22.31
CA MET A 53 3.83 11.14 21.21
C MET A 53 4.40 12.52 20.83
N GLU A 54 3.56 13.55 20.79
CA GLU A 54 3.97 14.92 20.47
C GLU A 54 4.87 15.51 21.55
N ALA A 55 4.59 15.25 22.83
CA ALA A 55 5.44 15.66 23.94
C ALA A 55 6.84 15.02 23.85
N GLU A 56 6.91 13.72 23.61
CA GLU A 56 8.20 13.03 23.46
C GLU A 56 8.95 13.48 22.20
N ARG A 57 8.24 13.70 21.09
CA ARG A 57 8.84 14.29 19.90
C ARG A 57 9.39 15.69 20.19
N ALA A 58 8.67 16.54 20.92
CA ALA A 58 9.15 17.87 21.29
C ALA A 58 10.43 17.77 22.13
N ARG A 59 10.48 16.82 23.08
CA ARG A 59 11.67 16.56 23.91
C ARG A 59 12.88 16.16 23.05
N LEU A 60 12.71 15.23 22.10
CA LEU A 60 13.77 14.81 21.19
C LEU A 60 14.22 15.93 20.24
N MET A 61 13.28 16.74 19.74
CA MET A 61 13.56 17.84 18.82
C MET A 61 14.15 19.08 19.52
N ALA A 62 14.21 19.11 20.85
CA ALA A 62 14.88 20.17 21.60
C ALA A 62 16.41 20.07 21.50
N ASP A 63 16.94 18.88 21.20
CA ASP A 63 18.35 18.67 20.87
C ASP A 63 18.62 19.14 19.42
N PRO A 64 19.50 20.13 19.21
CA PRO A 64 19.77 20.68 17.88
C PRO A 64 20.35 19.66 16.88
N GLU A 65 21.16 18.70 17.34
CA GLU A 65 21.76 17.69 16.47
C GLU A 65 20.73 16.68 16.01
N ILE A 66 19.87 16.22 16.94
CA ILE A 66 18.74 15.34 16.61
C ILE A 66 17.77 16.04 15.67
N ALA A 67 17.46 17.31 15.93
CA ALA A 67 16.58 18.09 15.07
C ALA A 67 17.14 18.24 13.65
N ALA A 68 18.44 18.58 13.52
CA ALA A 68 19.10 18.70 12.23
C ALA A 68 19.14 17.37 11.47
N ALA A 69 19.46 16.27 12.14
CA ALA A 69 19.45 14.93 11.55
C ALA A 69 18.05 14.51 11.09
N HIS A 70 17.02 14.78 11.90
CA HIS A 70 15.63 14.51 11.55
C HIS A 70 15.21 15.28 10.30
N LEU A 71 15.44 16.60 10.28
CA LEU A 71 15.08 17.46 9.16
C LEU A 71 15.80 17.04 7.88
N THR A 72 17.08 16.70 7.97
CA THR A 72 17.87 16.18 6.84
C THR A 72 17.28 14.90 6.28
N CYS A 73 16.97 13.93 7.15
CA CYS A 73 16.33 12.67 6.73
C CYS A 73 14.97 12.89 6.08
N VAL A 74 14.13 13.77 6.65
CA VAL A 74 12.81 14.10 6.10
C VAL A 74 12.95 14.79 4.75
N ALA A 75 13.85 15.76 4.62
CA ALA A 75 14.11 16.47 3.37
C ALA A 75 14.59 15.51 2.28
N ALA A 76 15.59 14.66 2.57
CA ALA A 76 16.09 13.67 1.64
C ALA A 76 15.01 12.67 1.20
N HIS A 77 14.14 12.23 2.12
CA HIS A 77 13.03 11.36 1.77
C HIS A 77 11.99 12.04 0.87
N ARG A 78 11.65 13.30 1.15
CA ARG A 78 10.73 14.11 0.33
C ARG A 78 11.31 14.38 -1.06
N ALA A 79 12.59 14.73 -1.15
CA ALA A 79 13.29 14.91 -2.40
C ALA A 79 13.25 13.62 -3.24
N ARG A 80 13.55 12.47 -2.63
CA ARG A 80 13.44 11.18 -3.33
C ARG A 80 12.03 10.90 -3.85
N ILE A 81 10.98 11.24 -3.10
CA ILE A 81 9.60 11.11 -3.59
C ILE A 81 9.38 12.03 -4.80
N ALA A 82 9.82 13.29 -4.72
CA ALA A 82 9.68 14.26 -5.80
C ALA A 82 10.41 13.78 -7.08
N ASP A 83 11.65 13.32 -6.95
CA ASP A 83 12.43 12.75 -8.07
C ASP A 83 11.68 11.60 -8.75
N ARG A 84 11.09 10.70 -7.95
CA ARG A 84 10.35 9.55 -8.47
C ARG A 84 9.07 9.99 -9.16
N MET A 85 8.35 10.95 -8.60
CA MET A 85 7.13 11.49 -9.19
C MET A 85 7.39 12.32 -10.46
N ALA A 86 8.60 12.84 -10.64
CA ALA A 86 8.98 13.56 -11.86
C ALA A 86 9.26 12.62 -13.04
N ALA A 87 9.60 11.35 -12.78
CA ALA A 87 9.83 10.36 -13.81
C ALA A 87 8.50 9.78 -14.35
N PRO A 88 8.33 9.59 -15.68
CA PRO A 88 7.07 9.13 -16.26
C PRO A 88 6.60 7.75 -15.76
N GLU A 89 7.48 6.75 -15.67
CA GLU A 89 7.09 5.38 -15.26
C GLU A 89 6.61 5.32 -13.80
N PRO A 90 7.34 5.84 -12.79
CA PRO A 90 6.86 5.79 -11.41
C PRO A 90 5.62 6.68 -11.18
N ALA A 91 5.49 7.79 -11.92
CA ALA A 91 4.29 8.63 -11.88
C ALA A 91 3.06 7.90 -12.45
N ALA A 92 3.21 7.22 -13.59
CA ALA A 92 2.15 6.39 -14.18
C ALA A 92 1.76 5.25 -13.24
N PHE A 93 2.75 4.59 -12.63
CA PHE A 93 2.50 3.55 -11.63
C PHE A 93 1.81 4.10 -10.38
N HIS A 94 2.21 5.27 -9.87
CA HIS A 94 1.50 5.95 -8.78
C HIS A 94 0.04 6.25 -9.14
N ALA A 95 -0.19 6.76 -10.36
CA ALA A 95 -1.53 7.01 -10.87
C ALA A 95 -2.33 5.71 -10.89
N GLU A 96 -1.75 4.61 -11.37
CA GLU A 96 -2.34 3.27 -11.33
C GLU A 96 -2.73 2.85 -9.91
N LEU A 97 -1.79 2.88 -8.95
CA LEU A 97 -2.02 2.53 -7.54
C LEU A 97 -3.15 3.31 -6.88
N THR A 98 -3.37 4.54 -7.34
CA THR A 98 -4.35 5.48 -6.78
C THR A 98 -5.64 5.55 -7.61
N ARG A 99 -5.80 4.79 -8.69
CA ARG A 99 -7.05 4.71 -9.45
C ARG A 99 -8.20 4.20 -8.59
N GLU A 100 -9.40 4.65 -8.92
CA GLU A 100 -10.61 4.28 -8.19
C GLU A 100 -10.85 2.76 -8.16
N ARG A 101 -10.51 2.06 -9.24
CA ARG A 101 -10.58 0.59 -9.30
C ARG A 101 -9.81 -0.10 -8.17
N LEU A 102 -8.55 0.27 -7.94
CA LEU A 102 -7.73 -0.33 -6.87
C LEU A 102 -8.20 0.11 -5.47
N ARG A 103 -8.74 1.33 -5.34
CA ARG A 103 -9.36 1.76 -4.08
C ARG A 103 -10.59 0.92 -3.74
N ARG A 104 -11.44 0.63 -4.73
CA ARG A 104 -12.59 -0.29 -4.57
C ARG A 104 -12.15 -1.70 -4.22
N LEU A 105 -11.13 -2.24 -4.90
CA LEU A 105 -10.57 -3.55 -4.57
C LEU A 105 -10.05 -3.60 -3.13
N SER A 106 -9.30 -2.58 -2.68
CA SER A 106 -8.84 -2.47 -1.29
C SER A 106 -9.99 -2.51 -0.29
N ARG A 107 -11.07 -1.74 -0.54
CA ARG A 107 -12.25 -1.71 0.32
C ARG A 107 -13.04 -3.02 0.33
N MET A 108 -13.17 -3.65 -0.83
CA MET A 108 -13.86 -4.93 -0.95
C MET A 108 -13.07 -6.03 -0.24
N LEU A 109 -11.76 -6.14 -0.50
CA LEU A 109 -10.91 -7.14 0.15
C LEU A 109 -10.76 -6.96 1.65
N ALA A 110 -10.79 -5.72 2.16
CA ALA A 110 -10.76 -5.47 3.60
C ALA A 110 -12.01 -6.03 4.30
N ARG A 111 -13.18 -5.94 3.65
CA ARG A 111 -14.46 -6.37 4.22
C ARG A 111 -14.78 -7.85 3.96
N MET A 112 -14.38 -8.35 2.80
CA MET A 112 -14.85 -9.64 2.27
C MET A 112 -13.70 -10.59 1.95
N LEU A 113 -12.59 -10.54 2.68
CA LEU A 113 -11.40 -11.37 2.38
C LEU A 113 -11.71 -12.87 2.29
N ALA A 114 -12.59 -13.36 3.17
CA ALA A 114 -13.00 -14.76 3.22
C ALA A 114 -13.80 -15.22 2.00
N HIS A 115 -14.35 -14.28 1.22
CA HIS A 115 -15.11 -14.55 0.01
C HIS A 115 -14.23 -14.72 -1.23
N PHE A 116 -12.90 -14.58 -1.09
CA PHE A 116 -11.95 -14.74 -2.19
C PHE A 116 -11.09 -15.98 -1.97
N GLY A 117 -11.10 -16.90 -2.95
CA GLY A 117 -10.24 -18.08 -2.95
C GLY A 117 -8.75 -17.71 -3.01
N PRO A 118 -7.86 -18.59 -2.51
CA PRO A 118 -6.43 -18.31 -2.41
C PRO A 118 -5.78 -18.06 -3.78
N SER A 119 -6.30 -18.65 -4.86
CA SER A 119 -5.80 -18.50 -6.24
C SER A 119 -5.97 -17.10 -6.82
N VAL A 120 -6.85 -16.27 -6.24
CA VAL A 120 -7.08 -14.88 -6.69
C VAL A 120 -5.85 -13.99 -6.44
N PHE A 121 -5.12 -14.23 -5.34
CA PHE A 121 -4.03 -13.36 -4.93
C PHE A 121 -2.72 -13.51 -5.74
N PRO A 122 -2.36 -14.71 -6.22
CA PRO A 122 -1.35 -14.90 -7.25
C PRO A 122 -1.77 -14.30 -8.60
N ALA A 123 -3.02 -14.54 -9.04
CA ALA A 123 -3.54 -14.03 -10.32
C ALA A 123 -3.62 -12.49 -10.37
N GLY A 124 -3.70 -11.84 -9.21
CA GLY A 124 -3.57 -10.40 -9.06
C GLY A 124 -4.88 -9.65 -9.29
N PRO A 125 -4.84 -8.30 -9.23
CA PRO A 125 -6.06 -7.49 -9.26
C PRO A 125 -6.82 -7.58 -10.58
N GLY A 126 -6.15 -7.92 -11.70
CA GLY A 126 -6.80 -8.11 -13.00
C GLY A 126 -7.77 -9.29 -13.05
N ALA A 127 -7.61 -10.27 -12.16
CA ALA A 127 -8.47 -11.46 -12.09
C ALA A 127 -9.89 -11.15 -11.60
N ILE A 128 -10.10 -10.03 -10.90
CA ILE A 128 -11.41 -9.64 -10.37
C ILE A 128 -12.11 -8.73 -11.39
N PRO A 129 -13.24 -9.15 -11.99
CA PRO A 129 -13.96 -8.35 -12.98
C PRO A 129 -14.53 -7.07 -12.37
N ASP A 130 -14.68 -6.02 -13.20
CA ASP A 130 -15.21 -4.73 -12.77
C ASP A 130 -16.67 -4.79 -12.30
N SER A 131 -17.46 -5.74 -12.80
CA SER A 131 -18.85 -5.96 -12.36
C SER A 131 -18.94 -6.26 -10.86
N LEU A 132 -17.97 -6.96 -10.29
CA LEU A 132 -17.90 -7.23 -8.85
C LEU A 132 -17.55 -5.99 -8.01
N LEU A 133 -17.08 -4.90 -8.63
CA LEU A 133 -16.77 -3.65 -7.93
C LEU A 133 -17.89 -2.61 -7.97
N GLN A 134 -18.94 -2.88 -8.75
CA GLN A 134 -20.07 -1.97 -8.92
C GLN A 134 -21.10 -2.09 -7.80
N THR A 135 -21.26 -3.30 -7.25
CA THR A 135 -22.26 -3.63 -6.23
C THR A 135 -21.66 -4.54 -5.18
N ASP A 136 -22.06 -4.34 -3.92
CA ASP A 136 -21.66 -5.24 -2.84
C ASP A 136 -22.37 -6.60 -3.06
N PRO A 137 -21.62 -7.72 -3.17
CA PRO A 137 -22.21 -9.02 -3.40
C PRO A 137 -22.89 -9.57 -2.12
N PRO A 138 -23.79 -10.57 -2.25
CA PRO A 138 -24.50 -11.14 -1.11
C PRO A 138 -23.55 -11.83 -0.11
N ALA A 139 -24.05 -12.08 1.11
CA ALA A 139 -23.24 -12.60 2.22
C ALA A 139 -22.72 -14.04 2.03
N ASP A 140 -23.29 -14.80 1.10
CA ASP A 140 -22.86 -16.16 0.73
C ASP A 140 -21.97 -16.18 -0.53
N PHE A 141 -21.65 -15.01 -1.08
CA PHE A 141 -20.83 -14.88 -2.27
C PHE A 141 -19.44 -15.50 -2.09
N PHE A 142 -18.94 -16.19 -3.11
CA PHE A 142 -17.57 -16.66 -3.16
C PHE A 142 -16.99 -16.54 -4.57
N PHE A 143 -15.78 -16.00 -4.69
CA PHE A 143 -15.08 -15.83 -5.96
C PHE A 143 -13.71 -16.49 -5.92
N THR A 144 -13.42 -17.31 -6.92
CA THR A 144 -12.08 -17.84 -7.15
C THR A 144 -11.81 -17.94 -8.64
N VAL A 145 -10.54 -18.03 -9.00
CA VAL A 145 -10.09 -18.36 -10.35
C VAL A 145 -9.48 -19.77 -10.35
N PRO A 146 -9.45 -20.45 -11.51
CA PRO A 146 -8.66 -21.68 -11.65
C PRO A 146 -7.23 -21.44 -11.17
N PRO A 147 -6.58 -22.44 -10.55
CA PRO A 147 -5.16 -22.36 -10.26
C PRO A 147 -4.42 -22.05 -11.56
N ASP A 148 -3.56 -21.04 -11.54
CA ASP A 148 -2.65 -20.80 -12.65
C ASP A 148 -1.75 -22.06 -12.74
N GLU A 149 -1.93 -22.87 -13.79
CA GLU A 149 -0.96 -23.90 -14.17
C GLU A 149 0.31 -23.15 -14.57
N ALA A 150 1.13 -22.85 -13.57
CA ALA A 150 2.27 -21.96 -13.70
C ALA A 150 3.07 -22.30 -14.96
N ARG A 151 3.09 -21.37 -15.92
CA ARG A 151 4.21 -21.28 -16.86
C ARG A 151 5.44 -20.99 -16.00
N HIS A 152 6.12 -22.09 -15.65
CA HIS A 152 7.43 -22.12 -15.02
C HIS A 152 8.47 -21.38 -15.85
#